data_AF-A0A8B3S270-F1
#
_entry.id   AF-A0A8B3S270-F1
#
_cell.length_a   1.000
_cell.length_b   1.000
_cell.length_c   1.000
_cell.angle_alpha   90.00
_cell.angle_beta   90.00
_cell.angle_gamma   90.00
#
_symmetry.space_group_name_H-M   'P 1'
#
loop_
_entity.id
_entity.type
_entity.pdbx_description
1 polymer ?
#
loop_
_entity_poly.entity_id
_entity_poly.type
_entity_poly.pdbx_seq_one_letter_code
_entity_poly.pdbx_strand_id
1 'polypeptide(L)'
;MEEEWTPKITLFCCNWCSYAGSDDAGVGRKQQPPSTRTIRVMCSGRTDPGFVLTALMEGSDAVLFTGCHIGDCHYISGNYKAKKRFEMLKEILDEIGLEDERLQLQWISASEGSEFAEYIRKVTEEIKAIGPSPLRQEWMK
;
A
#
# COMPACT_ATOMS: atom_id res chain seq x y z
N MET A 1 -27.95 -8.85 -8.93
CA MET A 1 -26.61 -9.40 -8.62
C MET A 1 -26.09 -8.58 -7.48
N GLU A 2 -25.82 -9.18 -6.32
CA GLU A 2 -25.08 -8.47 -5.27
C GLU A 2 -23.75 -7.99 -5.85
N GLU A 3 -23.41 -6.73 -5.65
CA GLU A 3 -22.10 -6.21 -6.04
C GLU A 3 -21.03 -6.98 -5.26
N GLU A 4 -20.14 -7.67 -5.99
CA GLU A 4 -19.01 -8.36 -5.37
C GLU A 4 -18.15 -7.33 -4.62
N TRP A 5 -17.99 -7.53 -3.30
CA TRP A 5 -17.19 -6.62 -2.48
C TRP A 5 -15.77 -6.49 -3.04
N THR A 6 -15.33 -5.24 -3.22
CA THR A 6 -13.97 -4.91 -3.64
C THR A 6 -13.22 -4.26 -2.48
N PRO A 7 -12.03 -4.77 -2.11
CA PRO A 7 -11.22 -4.15 -1.06
C PRO A 7 -10.91 -2.68 -1.34
N LYS A 8 -10.97 -1.85 -0.31
CA LYS A 8 -10.52 -0.46 -0.33
C LYS A 8 -9.10 -0.39 0.21
N ILE A 9 -8.13 -0.13 -0.66
CA ILE A 9 -6.71 -0.14 -0.28
C ILE A 9 -6.11 1.24 -0.45
N THR A 10 -5.56 1.80 0.62
CA THR A 10 -4.83 3.07 0.56
C THR A 10 -3.36 2.79 0.23
N LEU A 11 -2.82 3.39 -0.83
CA LEU A 11 -1.47 3.15 -1.30
C LEU A 11 -0.63 4.43 -1.23
N PHE A 12 0.39 4.47 -0.39
CA PHE A 12 1.38 5.55 -0.37
C PHE A 12 2.50 5.24 -1.37
N CYS A 13 2.58 6.03 -2.44
CA CYS A 13 3.61 5.88 -3.49
C CYS A 13 4.64 7.00 -3.43
N CYS A 14 5.93 6.64 -3.39
CA CYS A 14 7.00 7.62 -3.56
C CYS A 14 7.00 8.18 -4.99
N ASN A 15 7.21 9.49 -5.14
CA ASN A 15 7.15 10.19 -6.41
C ASN A 15 8.19 9.66 -7.43
N TRP A 16 9.40 9.38 -6.97
CA TRP A 16 10.55 9.18 -7.86
C TRP A 16 10.63 7.79 -8.48
N CYS A 17 10.17 6.76 -7.76
CA CYS A 17 10.29 5.38 -8.19
C CYS A 17 8.90 4.77 -8.37
N SER A 18 8.21 4.44 -7.28
CA SER A 18 7.00 3.62 -7.35
C SER A 18 5.81 4.33 -8.00
N TYR A 19 5.69 5.66 -7.87
CA TYR A 19 4.69 6.41 -8.62
C TYR A 19 4.98 6.39 -10.13
N ALA A 20 6.24 6.54 -10.53
CA ALA A 20 6.64 6.37 -11.93
C ALA A 20 6.47 4.92 -12.42
N GLY A 21 6.70 3.91 -11.57
CA GLY A 21 6.39 2.51 -11.88
C GLY A 21 4.89 2.27 -12.06
N SER A 22 4.05 2.96 -11.27
CA SER A 22 2.60 2.99 -11.50
C SER A 22 2.24 3.63 -12.84
N ASP A 23 2.92 4.71 -13.24
CA ASP A 23 2.72 5.34 -14.54
C ASP A 23 3.19 4.43 -15.68
N ASP A 24 4.33 3.73 -15.53
CA ASP A 24 4.82 2.72 -16.48
C ASP A 24 3.82 1.57 -16.65
N ALA A 25 3.21 1.11 -15.56
CA ALA A 25 2.13 0.12 -15.62
C ALA A 25 0.95 0.61 -16.48
N GLY A 26 0.57 1.88 -16.31
CA GLY A 26 -0.47 2.53 -17.11
C GLY A 26 -0.11 2.66 -18.59
N VAL A 27 1.09 3.15 -18.90
CA VAL A 27 1.63 3.27 -20.27
C VAL A 27 1.69 1.90 -20.96
N GLY A 28 2.16 0.89 -20.24
CA GLY A 28 2.22 -0.51 -20.70
C GLY A 28 0.87 -1.22 -20.71
N ARG A 29 -0.24 -0.54 -20.36
CA ARG A 29 -1.60 -1.08 -20.29
C ARG A 29 -1.73 -2.32 -19.41
N LYS A 30 -0.88 -2.43 -18.39
CA LYS A 30 -0.81 -3.57 -17.47
C LYS A 30 -2.02 -3.49 -16.51
N GLN A 31 -3.04 -4.31 -16.78
CA GLN A 31 -4.29 -4.27 -16.03
C GLN A 31 -4.10 -4.74 -14.59
N GLN A 32 -4.76 -4.08 -13.65
CA GLN A 32 -4.76 -4.39 -12.22
C GLN A 32 -6.14 -4.08 -11.63
N PRO A 33 -6.54 -4.73 -10.53
CA PRO A 33 -7.83 -4.47 -9.90
C PRO A 33 -7.97 -3.00 -9.47
N PRO A 34 -9.18 -2.41 -9.52
CA PRO A 34 -9.42 -1.02 -9.12
C PRO A 34 -9.55 -0.83 -7.59
N SER A 35 -8.88 -1.66 -6.81
CA SER A 35 -8.94 -1.73 -5.33
C SER A 35 -8.13 -0.63 -4.64
N THR A 36 -7.06 -0.14 -5.29
CA THR A 36 -6.17 0.86 -4.68
C THR A 36 -6.58 2.30 -4.96
N ARG A 37 -6.31 3.18 -3.99
CA ARG A 37 -6.30 4.64 -4.16
C ARG A 37 -4.92 5.17 -3.77
N THR A 38 -4.23 5.72 -4.77
CA THR A 38 -2.83 6.16 -4.62
C THR A 38 -2.75 7.55 -4.02
N ILE A 39 -2.00 7.69 -2.93
CA ILE A 39 -1.57 8.95 -2.34
C ILE A 39 -0.10 9.14 -2.71
N ARG A 40 0.18 10.17 -3.51
CA ARG A 40 1.55 10.52 -3.89
C ARG A 40 2.25 11.23 -2.72
N VAL A 41 3.42 10.73 -2.36
CA VAL A 41 4.34 11.39 -1.44
C VAL A 41 5.70 11.55 -2.11
N MET A 42 6.50 12.55 -1.71
CA MET A 42 7.81 12.73 -2.35
C MET A 42 8.77 11.56 -2.06
N CYS A 43 8.68 10.97 -0.86
CA CYS A 43 9.51 9.86 -0.44
C CYS A 43 8.67 8.90 0.39
N SER A 44 8.96 7.59 0.35
CA SER A 44 8.37 6.63 1.30
C SER A 44 8.69 6.98 2.76
N GLY A 45 9.81 7.66 3.01
CA GLY A 45 10.15 8.22 4.32
C GLY A 45 9.18 9.31 4.82
N ARG A 46 8.29 9.82 3.96
CA ARG A 46 7.21 10.74 4.35
C ARG A 46 5.99 10.01 4.91
N THR A 47 5.82 8.72 4.61
CA THR A 47 4.72 7.92 5.13
C THR A 47 4.88 7.78 6.64
N ASP A 48 3.98 8.44 7.36
CA ASP A 48 3.97 8.53 8.81
C ASP A 48 3.04 7.47 9.42
N PRO A 49 3.38 6.85 10.56
CA PRO A 49 2.50 5.91 11.25
C PRO A 49 1.08 6.44 11.47
N GLY A 50 0.92 7.73 11.81
CA GLY A 50 -0.39 8.34 11.98
C GLY A 50 -1.25 8.27 10.71
N PHE A 51 -0.65 8.38 9.53
CA PHE A 51 -1.40 8.27 8.27
C PHE A 51 -1.95 6.86 8.03
N VAL A 52 -1.19 5.84 8.42
CA VAL A 52 -1.61 4.43 8.30
C VAL A 52 -2.78 4.16 9.21
N LEU A 53 -2.65 4.53 10.49
CA LEU A 53 -3.69 4.33 11.49
C LEU A 53 -4.97 5.07 11.09
N THR A 54 -4.86 6.33 10.64
CA THR A 54 -6.01 7.08 10.12
C THR A 54 -6.64 6.37 8.94
N ALA A 55 -5.87 5.90 7.95
CA ALA A 55 -6.44 5.22 6.78
C ALA A 55 -7.21 3.94 7.16
N LEU A 56 -6.71 3.17 8.12
CA LEU A 56 -7.41 1.98 8.64
C LEU A 56 -8.68 2.35 9.41
N MET A 57 -8.63 3.37 10.28
CA MET A 57 -9.81 3.85 11.04
C MET A 57 -10.89 4.45 10.14
N GLU A 58 -10.50 5.05 9.01
CA GLU A 58 -11.40 5.60 7.98
C GLU A 58 -11.88 4.52 6.98
N GLY A 59 -11.72 3.24 7.33
CA GLY A 59 -12.33 2.13 6.59
C GLY A 59 -11.52 1.60 5.40
N SER A 60 -10.20 1.82 5.37
CA SER A 60 -9.34 1.05 4.46
C SER A 60 -9.25 -0.40 4.93
N ASP A 61 -9.42 -1.34 4.01
CA ASP A 61 -9.25 -2.77 4.26
C ASP A 61 -7.77 -3.16 4.39
N ALA A 62 -6.89 -2.37 3.75
CA ALA A 62 -5.43 -2.45 3.88
C ALA A 62 -4.74 -1.12 3.55
N VAL A 63 -3.50 -0.97 4.01
CA VAL A 63 -2.60 0.15 3.69
C VAL A 63 -1.29 -0.38 3.12
N LEU A 64 -0.85 0.20 2.00
CA LEU A 64 0.38 -0.19 1.32
C LEU A 64 1.38 0.95 1.30
N PHE A 65 2.65 0.58 1.45
CA PHE A 65 3.79 1.45 1.27
C PHE A 65 4.53 1.01 0.01
N THR A 66 4.87 1.95 -0.85
CA THR A 66 5.85 1.69 -1.90
C THR A 66 6.93 2.75 -1.95
N GLY A 67 8.14 2.33 -2.30
CA GLY A 67 9.29 3.22 -2.42
C GLY A 67 10.36 2.69 -3.36
N CYS A 68 11.40 3.51 -3.56
CA CYS A 68 12.61 3.06 -4.26
C CYS A 68 13.26 1.88 -3.54
N HIS A 69 13.94 1.01 -4.30
CA HIS A 69 14.83 -0.02 -3.76
C HIS A 69 15.80 0.55 -2.72
N ILE A 70 16.12 -0.28 -1.73
CA ILE A 70 17.04 0.09 -0.65
C ILE A 70 18.42 0.34 -1.27
N GLY A 71 18.95 1.56 -1.08
CA GLY A 71 20.14 2.07 -1.77
C GLY A 71 19.85 3.13 -2.84
N ASP A 72 18.67 3.08 -3.46
CA ASP A 72 18.31 3.92 -4.61
C ASP A 72 17.40 5.10 -4.24
N CYS A 73 17.32 5.45 -2.95
CA CYS A 73 16.46 6.52 -2.52
C CYS A 73 16.93 7.85 -3.12
N HIS A 74 16.02 8.56 -3.81
CA HIS A 74 16.29 9.92 -4.28
C HIS A 74 16.73 10.88 -3.15
N TYR A 75 16.26 10.63 -1.92
CA TYR A 75 16.63 11.37 -0.72
C TYR A 75 17.63 10.61 0.16
N ILE A 76 18.46 9.77 -0.46
CA ILE A 76 19.58 9.01 0.13
C ILE A 76 19.14 7.90 1.10
N SER A 77 18.41 8.25 2.16
CA SER A 77 18.12 7.33 3.26
C SER A 77 16.64 7.30 3.69
N GLY A 78 15.74 7.94 2.94
CA GLY A 78 14.33 8.08 3.33
C GLY A 78 13.60 6.73 3.43
N ASN A 79 13.85 5.81 2.49
CA ASN A 79 13.27 4.47 2.48
C ASN A 79 13.78 3.58 3.64
N TYR A 80 15.02 3.74 4.11
CA TYR A 80 15.50 3.05 5.31
C TYR A 80 14.69 3.43 6.56
N LYS A 81 14.32 4.71 6.69
CA LYS A 81 13.44 5.16 7.79
C LYS A 81 12.03 4.61 7.64
N ALA A 82 11.52 4.54 6.41
CA ALA A 82 10.22 3.94 6.11
C ALA A 82 10.20 2.46 6.50
N LYS A 83 11.24 1.68 6.18
CA LYS A 83 11.37 0.26 6.55
C LYS A 83 11.25 0.05 8.06
N LYS A 84 12.00 0.83 8.87
CA LYS A 84 11.95 0.74 10.33
C LYS A 84 10.57 1.07 10.90
N ARG A 85 9.89 2.08 10.34
CA ARG A 85 8.52 2.45 10.76
C ARG A 85 7.50 1.39 10.36
N PHE A 86 7.68 0.78 9.19
CA PHE A 86 6.84 -0.33 8.75
C PHE A 86 6.97 -1.53 9.69
N GLU A 87 8.19 -1.91 10.05
CA GLU A 87 8.44 -3.01 11.00
C GLU A 87 7.79 -2.73 12.37
N MET A 88 7.98 -1.53 12.91
CA MET A 88 7.30 -1.11 14.15
C MET A 88 5.77 -1.15 14.03
N LEU A 89 5.21 -0.64 12.93
CA LEU A 89 3.76 -0.65 12.71
C LEU A 89 3.22 -2.08 12.63
N LYS A 90 3.95 -3.01 12.00
CA LYS A 90 3.55 -4.41 11.92
C LYS A 90 3.38 -5.02 13.31
N GLU A 91 4.35 -4.80 14.21
CA GLU A 91 4.26 -5.24 15.60
C GLU A 91 3.03 -4.64 16.32
N ILE A 92 2.79 -3.34 16.14
CA ILE A 92 1.64 -2.66 16.75
C ILE A 92 0.31 -3.22 16.24
N LEU A 93 0.19 -3.48 14.93
CA LEU A 93 -1.04 -4.00 14.34
C LEU A 93 -1.32 -5.45 14.79
N ASP A 94 -0.28 -6.26 14.93
CA ASP A 94 -0.38 -7.62 15.48
C ASP A 94 -0.85 -7.61 16.95
N GLU A 95 -0.30 -6.72 17.78
CA GLU A 95 -0.71 -6.56 19.19
C GLU A 95 -2.21 -6.20 19.35
N ILE A 96 -2.78 -5.47 18.39
CA ILE A 96 -4.22 -5.13 18.40
C ILE A 96 -5.09 -6.15 17.64
N GLY A 97 -4.50 -7.27 17.19
CA GLY A 97 -5.19 -8.38 16.57
C GLY A 97 -5.61 -8.14 15.12
N LEU A 98 -4.93 -7.26 14.40
CA LEU A 98 -5.14 -7.11 12.96
C LEU A 98 -4.28 -8.07 12.15
N GLU A 99 -4.87 -8.57 11.07
CA GLU A 99 -4.22 -9.50 10.16
C GLU A 99 -3.02 -8.85 9.48
N ASP A 100 -1.98 -9.65 9.38
CA ASP A 100 -0.65 -9.24 8.95
C ASP A 100 -0.64 -8.68 7.52
N GLU A 101 -1.53 -9.19 6.67
CA GLU A 101 -1.70 -8.83 5.27
C GLU A 101 -2.25 -7.41 5.08
N ARG A 102 -2.89 -6.81 6.09
CA ARG A 102 -3.51 -5.47 6.00
C ARG A 102 -2.50 -4.33 5.95
N LEU A 103 -1.23 -4.60 6.22
CA LEU A 103 -0.14 -3.63 6.08
C LEU A 103 1.02 -4.26 5.31
N GLN A 104 1.31 -3.74 4.11
CA GLN A 104 2.40 -4.26 3.28
C GLN A 104 3.33 -3.16 2.75
N LEU A 105 4.57 -3.54 2.46
CA LEU A 105 5.62 -2.68 1.94
C LEU A 105 6.31 -3.37 0.77
N GLN A 106 6.42 -2.66 -0.35
CA GLN A 106 7.14 -3.16 -1.51
C GLN A 106 8.07 -2.10 -2.09
N TRP A 107 9.25 -2.52 -2.53
CA TRP A 107 10.21 -1.66 -3.21
C TRP A 107 10.08 -1.83 -4.72
N ILE A 108 9.78 -0.73 -5.42
CA ILE A 108 9.47 -0.72 -6.86
C ILE A 108 10.13 0.52 -7.47
N SER A 109 11.01 0.31 -8.43
CA SER A 109 11.68 1.31 -9.26
C SER A 109 10.74 1.94 -10.31
N ALA A 110 11.24 2.95 -11.01
CA ALA A 110 10.47 3.66 -12.03
C ALA A 110 10.17 2.80 -13.29
N SER A 111 10.96 1.77 -13.56
CA SER A 111 10.83 0.90 -14.75
C SER A 111 10.15 -0.44 -14.48
N GLU A 112 9.68 -0.66 -13.25
CA GLU A 112 9.09 -1.92 -12.78
C GLU A 112 7.55 -1.86 -12.79
N GLY A 113 6.95 -1.41 -13.89
CA GLY A 113 5.49 -1.33 -13.97
C GLY A 113 4.79 -2.70 -13.99
N SER A 114 5.48 -3.77 -14.40
CA SER A 114 4.89 -5.12 -14.41
C SER A 114 4.73 -5.65 -13.00
N GLU A 115 5.76 -5.43 -12.21
CA GLU A 115 5.93 -5.76 -10.81
C GLU A 115 4.97 -4.93 -9.96
N PHE A 116 4.75 -3.65 -10.32
CA PHE A 116 3.70 -2.83 -9.72
C PHE A 116 2.31 -3.43 -9.94
N ALA A 117 1.94 -3.73 -11.18
CA ALA A 117 0.62 -4.27 -11.49
C ALA A 117 0.41 -5.68 -10.88
N GLU A 118 1.46 -6.50 -10.84
CA GLU A 118 1.45 -7.80 -10.17
C GLU A 118 1.31 -7.68 -8.66
N TYR A 119 2.03 -6.76 -8.04
CA TYR A 119 1.89 -6.47 -6.61
C TYR A 119 0.46 -6.07 -6.26
N ILE A 120 -0.18 -5.20 -7.04
CA ILE A 120 -1.57 -4.81 -6.77
C ILE A 120 -2.55 -5.98 -6.93
N ARG A 121 -2.36 -6.85 -7.95
CA ARG A 121 -3.15 -8.08 -8.09
C ARG A 121 -3.01 -8.97 -6.86
N LYS A 122 -1.78 -9.30 -6.50
CA LYS A 122 -1.45 -10.16 -5.35
C LYS A 122 -2.08 -9.65 -4.07
N VAL A 123 -1.84 -8.38 -3.71
CA VAL A 123 -2.38 -7.80 -2.48
C VAL A 123 -3.91 -7.80 -2.52
N THR A 124 -4.52 -7.48 -3.67
CA THR A 124 -5.99 -7.50 -3.76
C THR A 124 -6.55 -8.88 -3.47
N GLU A 125 -5.92 -9.94 -3.96
CA GLU A 125 -6.32 -11.33 -3.70
C GLU A 125 -6.13 -11.71 -2.22
N GLU A 126 -5.00 -11.33 -1.62
CA GLU A 126 -4.72 -11.56 -0.19
C GLU A 126 -5.76 -10.86 0.70
N ILE A 127 -6.10 -9.59 0.41
CA ILE A 127 -7.11 -8.87 1.18
C ILE A 127 -8.52 -9.41 0.92
N LYS A 128 -8.81 -9.87 -0.31
CA LYS A 128 -10.07 -10.57 -0.59
C LYS A 128 -10.24 -11.83 0.26
N ALA A 129 -9.16 -12.58 0.48
CA ALA A 129 -9.18 -13.83 1.23
C ALA A 129 -9.47 -13.63 2.73
N ILE A 130 -8.95 -12.56 3.34
CA ILE A 130 -9.19 -12.24 4.76
C ILE A 130 -10.46 -11.41 4.99
N GLY A 131 -11.01 -10.81 3.94
CA GLY A 131 -12.26 -10.05 3.99
C GLY A 131 -12.12 -8.60 4.50
N PRO A 132 -13.27 -7.90 4.65
CA PRO A 132 -13.30 -6.50 5.07
C PRO A 132 -12.62 -6.26 6.41
N SER A 133 -12.01 -5.09 6.59
CA SER A 133 -11.35 -4.74 7.86
C SER A 133 -12.32 -4.73 9.04
N PRO A 134 -11.93 -5.30 10.20
CA PRO A 134 -12.74 -5.24 11.41
C PRO A 134 -12.85 -3.81 11.98
N LEU A 135 -11.96 -2.90 11.57
CA LEU A 135 -12.01 -1.47 11.93
C LEU A 135 -12.96 -0.65 11.07
N ARG A 136 -13.60 -1.26 10.07
CA ARG A 136 -14.54 -0.55 9.19
C ARG A 136 -15.75 -0.10 10.01
N GLN A 137 -16.01 1.20 9.99
CA GLN A 137 -17.13 1.79 10.72
C GLN A 137 -18.48 1.23 10.24
N GLU A 138 -19.44 1.09 11.15
CA GLU A 138 -20.75 0.46 10.85
C GLU A 138 -21.55 1.18 9.77
N TRP A 139 -21.43 2.51 9.66
CA TRP A 139 -22.10 3.29 8.60
C TRP A 139 -21.43 3.16 7.23
N MET A 140 -20.26 2.51 7.16
CA MET A 140 -19.57 2.17 5.92
C MET A 140 -19.82 0.73 5.47
N LYS A 141 -20.54 -0.09 6.26
CA LYS A 141 -20.98 -1.45 5.89
C LYS A 141 -22.18 -1.34 4.95
#